data_AF-A0A937LP73-F1
#
_entry.id   AF-A0A937LP73-F1
#
_cell.length_a   1.000
_cell.length_b   1.000
_cell.length_c   1.000
_cell.angle_alpha   90.00
_cell.angle_beta   90.00
_cell.angle_gamma   90.00
#
_symmetry.space_group_name_H-M   'P 1'
#
loop_
_entity.id
_entity.type
_entity.pdbx_description
1 polymer ?
#
loop_
_entity_poly.entity_id
_entity_poly.type
_entity_poly.pdbx_seq_one_letter_code
_entity_poly.pdbx_strand_id
1 'polypeptide(L)' 'QKQHPAAEFYLYQNAGHGFNCDQRNSYAPEPAAVAWARTLTFFKNTLVEK' A
#
# COMPACT_ATOMS: atom_id res chain seq x y z
N GLN A 1 20.00 12.52 5.88
CA GLN A 1 18.86 11.63 5.57
C GLN A 1 19.27 10.20 5.94
N LYS A 2 18.47 9.47 6.71
CA LYS A 2 18.71 8.03 6.96
C LYS A 2 18.11 7.24 5.78
N GLN A 3 18.87 6.29 5.25
CA GLN A 3 18.41 5.40 4.17
C GLN A 3 17.76 4.15 4.76
N HIS A 4 16.71 3.65 4.12
CA HIS A 4 15.99 2.44 4.53
C HIS A 4 16.06 1.39 3.41
N PRO A 5 17.22 0.72 3.22
CA PRO A 5 17.41 -0.24 2.12
C PRO A 5 16.49 -1.46 2.20
N ALA A 6 15.94 -1.76 3.39
CA ALA A 6 14.96 -2.82 3.60
C ALA A 6 13.50 -2.40 3.32
N ALA A 7 13.25 -1.15 2.94
CA ALA A 7 11.91 -0.70 2.61
C ALA A 7 11.43 -1.30 1.28
N GLU A 8 10.19 -1.76 1.25
CA GLU A 8 9.56 -2.32 0.06
C GLU A 8 8.77 -1.25 -0.71
N PHE A 9 8.85 -1.29 -2.04
CA PHE A 9 8.12 -0.38 -2.92
C PHE A 9 7.35 -1.15 -3.98
N TYR A 10 6.10 -0.75 -4.20
CA TYR A 10 5.21 -1.38 -5.16
C TYR A 10 4.63 -0.33 -6.11
N LEU A 11 4.82 -0.55 -7.41
CA LEU A 11 4.22 0.28 -8.46
C LEU A 11 3.02 -0.45 -9.08
N TYR A 12 1.87 0.21 -9.10
CA TYR A 12 0.65 -0.31 -9.68
C TYR A 12 0.45 0.30 -11.06
N GLN A 13 0.84 -0.42 -12.12
CA GLN A 13 0.90 0.13 -13.48
C GLN A 13 -0.44 0.68 -13.99
N ASN A 14 -1.56 0.09 -13.55
CA ASN A 14 -2.91 0.47 -13.97
C ASN A 14 -3.63 1.36 -12.95
N ALA A 15 -2.91 2.05 -12.05
CA ALA A 15 -3.49 2.86 -10.99
C ALA A 15 -2.83 4.24 -10.89
N GLY A 16 -3.64 5.29 -10.88
CA GLY A 16 -3.19 6.68 -10.73
C GLY A 16 -3.14 7.14 -9.26
N HIS A 17 -2.84 8.42 -9.05
CA HIS A 17 -2.89 9.02 -7.72
C HIS A 17 -4.30 8.93 -7.11
N GLY A 18 -4.37 8.53 -5.84
CA GLY A 18 -5.64 8.39 -5.12
C GLY A 18 -6.41 7.11 -5.41
N PHE A 19 -5.78 6.09 -6.01
CA PHE A 19 -6.45 4.83 -6.38
C PHE A 19 -7.11 4.07 -5.23
N ASN A 20 -6.74 4.36 -3.98
CA ASN A 20 -7.29 3.73 -2.79
C ASN A 20 -8.52 4.48 -2.20
N CYS A 21 -8.93 5.62 -2.78
CA CYS A 21 -10.06 6.41 -2.29
C CYS A 21 -11.31 6.10 -3.10
N ASP A 22 -12.18 5.26 -2.55
CA ASP A 22 -13.45 4.80 -3.13
C ASP A 22 -14.48 5.90 -3.43
N GLN A 23 -14.32 7.09 -2.85
CA GLN A 23 -15.14 8.26 -3.12
C GLN A 23 -14.68 9.09 -4.33
N ARG A 24 -13.56 8.74 -4.98
CA ARG A 24 -12.99 9.50 -6.10
C ARG A 24 -13.06 8.73 -7.40
N ASN A 25 -13.13 9.45 -8.52
CA ASN A 25 -13.06 8.87 -9.87
C ASN A 25 -11.75 8.11 -10.14
N SER A 26 -10.69 8.39 -9.38
CA SER A 26 -9.42 7.68 -9.51
C SER A 26 -9.39 6.33 -8.79
N TYR A 27 -10.45 5.95 -8.07
CA TYR A 27 -10.56 4.65 -7.40
C TYR A 27 -10.32 3.50 -8.38
N ALA A 28 -9.40 2.60 -8.02
CA ALA A 28 -9.16 1.38 -8.76
C ALA A 28 -9.22 0.20 -7.76
N PRO A 29 -10.31 -0.60 -7.78
CA PRO A 29 -10.60 -1.56 -6.71
C PRO A 29 -9.55 -2.67 -6.58
N GLU A 30 -9.07 -3.21 -7.71
CA GLU A 30 -8.03 -4.24 -7.73
C GLU A 30 -6.71 -3.80 -7.08
N PRO A 31 -6.04 -2.72 -7.55
CA PRO A 31 -4.81 -2.26 -6.91
C PRO A 31 -5.04 -1.77 -5.47
N ALA A 32 -6.21 -1.21 -5.15
CA ALA A 32 -6.57 -0.84 -3.77
C ALA A 32 -6.61 -2.06 -2.84
N ALA A 33 -7.28 -3.15 -3.25
CA ALA A 33 -7.35 -4.38 -2.47
C ALA A 33 -5.96 -5.00 -2.24
N VAL A 34 -5.13 -5.05 -3.29
CA VAL A 34 -3.75 -5.56 -3.19
C VAL A 34 -2.90 -4.70 -2.27
N ALA A 35 -2.97 -3.36 -2.40
CA ALA A 35 -2.25 -2.44 -1.53
C ALA A 35 -2.67 -2.62 -0.07
N TRP A 36 -3.98 -2.72 0.19
CA TRP A 36 -4.51 -2.92 1.54
C TRP A 36 -4.02 -4.21 2.18
N ALA A 37 -4.06 -5.33 1.46
CA ALA A 37 -3.56 -6.61 1.96
C ALA A 37 -2.06 -6.57 2.31
N ARG A 38 -1.25 -5.89 1.48
CA ARG A 38 0.18 -5.67 1.75
C ARG A 38 0.40 -4.83 3.00
N THR A 39 -0.35 -3.74 3.17
CA THR A 39 -0.27 -2.88 4.36
C THR A 39 -0.62 -3.64 5.64
N LEU A 40 -1.71 -4.43 5.63
CA LEU A 40 -2.09 -5.24 6.79
C LEU A 40 -1.05 -6.33 7.10
N THR A 41 -0.46 -6.94 6.07
CA THR A 41 0.63 -7.92 6.23
C THR A 41 1.86 -7.26 6.87
N PHE A 42 2.23 -6.08 6.39
CA PHE A 42 3.32 -5.29 6.96
C PHE A 42 3.06 -4.99 8.44
N PHE A 43 1.87 -4.49 8.80
CA PHE A 43 1.52 -4.22 10.19
C PHE A 43 1.51 -5.48 11.05
N LYS A 44 0.95 -6.59 10.57
CA LYS A 44 0.99 -7.87 11.30
C LYS A 44 2.43 -8.29 11.64
N ASN A 45 3.37 -8.07 10.72
CA ASN A 45 4.76 -8.47 10.89
C ASN A 45 5.59 -7.48 11.73
N THR A 46 5.13 -6.23 11.90
CA THR A 46 5.92 -5.15 12.49
C THR A 46 5.36 -4.57 13.78
N LEU A 47 4.05 -4.70 14.02
CA LEU A 47 3.35 -4.12 15.18
C LEU A 47 3.04 -5.14 16.28
N VAL A 48 3.52 -6.38 16.20
CA VAL A 48 3.41 -7.33 17.31
C VAL A 48 3.94 -6.66 18.59
N GLU A 49 3.12 -6.66 19.64
CA GLU A 49 3.47 -6.13 20.95
C GLU A 49 4.84 -6.69 21.37
N LYS A 50 5.73 -5.79 21.80
CA LYS A 50 7.03 -6.17 22.35
C LYS A 50 6.86 -6.92 23.66
#